data_AF-I3W4G5-F1
#
_entry.id   AF-I3W4G5-F1
#
_cell.length_a   1.000
_cell.length_b   1.000
_cell.length_c   1.000
_cell.angle_alpha   90.00
_cell.angle_beta   90.00
_cell.angle_gamma   90.00
#
_symmetry.space_group_name_H-M   'P 1'
#
loop_
_entity.id
_entity.type
_entity.pdbx_description
1 polymer ?
#
loop_
_entity_poly.entity_id
_entity_poly.type
_entity_poly.pdbx_seq_one_letter_code
_entity_poly.pdbx_strand_id
1 'polypeptide(L)'
;MKHYLPLLMTMTSFCLVAPLVANDQFNQGMQQGNASKGQGASAIQGFKPAEVIPGYTDSPAESGYYGGVTSSGVDMTSPGSTALNTSEAGKTITESILNTPPDNKPSLDAPFISEGLAMKDKAEAITGGGFDGCVDQPASFTEITTHQCLRDTKIEQYCTRTATIVGDWKETTEVKTYTLTTFNFSRSGKQIVFSVAAPEAGIIHSASLNVTTQNYLWNSRASFMNTTFNLAWNDTIALGGATGMVLTKGQALSGTSCSGNGSCTGTLDNTIFNQFVGGVPVSR
;
A
#
# COMPACT_ATOMS: atom_id res chain seq x y z
N MET A 1 26.74 -73.37 -19.69
CA MET A 1 26.27 -71.96 -19.60
C MET A 1 26.72 -71.21 -20.84
N LYS A 2 25.98 -71.30 -21.96
CA LYS A 2 26.42 -70.71 -23.24
C LYS A 2 25.27 -70.48 -24.23
N HIS A 3 24.08 -70.06 -23.78
CA HIS A 3 22.96 -69.76 -24.70
C HIS A 3 22.05 -68.57 -24.32
N TYR A 4 22.45 -67.72 -23.36
CA TYR A 4 21.59 -66.57 -22.93
C TYR A 4 22.06 -65.19 -23.39
N LEU A 5 23.10 -65.10 -24.21
CA LEU A 5 23.63 -63.80 -24.64
C LEU A 5 22.95 -63.16 -25.89
N PRO A 6 22.29 -63.87 -26.83
CA PRO A 6 21.72 -63.19 -28.00
C PRO A 6 20.32 -62.62 -27.74
N LEU A 7 19.66 -63.01 -26.65
CA LEU A 7 18.28 -62.59 -26.35
C LEU A 7 18.20 -61.21 -25.67
N LEU A 8 19.30 -60.72 -25.07
CA LEU A 8 19.32 -59.44 -24.37
C LEU A 8 19.68 -58.24 -25.27
N MET A 9 20.20 -58.48 -26.48
CA MET A 9 20.55 -57.43 -27.45
C MET A 9 19.46 -57.14 -28.49
N THR A 10 18.32 -57.86 -28.47
CA THR A 10 17.19 -57.56 -29.35
C THR A 10 16.11 -56.72 -28.67
N MET A 11 16.12 -56.60 -27.33
CA MET A 11 15.13 -55.81 -26.58
C MET A 11 15.59 -54.38 -26.24
N THR A 12 16.78 -53.97 -26.65
CA THR A 12 17.33 -52.61 -26.44
C THR A 12 17.33 -51.75 -27.71
N SER A 13 16.95 -52.30 -28.86
CA SER A 13 16.90 -51.56 -30.14
C SER A 13 15.53 -50.92 -30.46
N PHE A 14 14.55 -50.95 -29.55
CA PHE A 14 13.23 -50.32 -29.78
C PHE A 14 13.08 -48.91 -29.17
N CYS A 15 14.11 -48.36 -28.52
CA CYS A 15 14.01 -47.04 -27.86
C CYS A 15 14.72 -45.88 -28.58
N LEU A 16 15.17 -46.05 -29.83
CA LEU A 16 15.92 -45.01 -30.55
C LEU A 16 15.28 -44.50 -31.85
N VAL A 17 13.99 -44.75 -32.08
CA VAL A 17 13.27 -44.18 -33.23
C VAL A 17 12.22 -43.18 -32.77
N ALA A 18 12.68 -41.98 -32.38
CA ALA A 18 11.81 -40.81 -32.33
C ALA A 18 12.49 -39.52 -32.81
N PRO A 19 12.94 -39.43 -34.09
CA PRO A 19 13.21 -38.13 -34.69
C PRO A 19 12.02 -37.56 -35.51
N LEU A 20 10.93 -38.32 -35.71
CA LEU A 20 9.81 -37.86 -36.56
C LEU A 20 8.76 -37.00 -35.83
N VAL A 21 8.60 -37.13 -34.52
CA VAL A 21 7.57 -36.37 -33.75
C VAL A 21 8.03 -34.96 -33.33
N ALA A 22 9.33 -34.69 -33.30
CA ALA A 22 9.86 -33.38 -32.90
C ALA A 22 9.56 -32.29 -33.95
N ASN A 23 9.59 -32.64 -35.24
CA ASN A 23 9.27 -31.72 -36.33
C ASN A 23 7.78 -31.36 -36.34
N ASP A 24 6.90 -32.34 -36.09
CA ASP A 24 5.45 -32.10 -36.01
C ASP A 24 5.07 -31.27 -34.79
N GLN A 25 5.66 -31.54 -33.61
CA GLN A 25 5.44 -30.73 -32.41
C GLN A 25 5.99 -29.30 -32.54
N PHE A 26 7.16 -29.14 -33.17
CA PHE A 26 7.73 -27.82 -33.48
C PHE A 26 6.85 -27.04 -34.47
N ASN A 27 6.36 -27.70 -35.53
CA ASN A 27 5.45 -27.09 -36.50
C ASN A 27 4.10 -26.72 -35.89
N GLN A 28 3.55 -27.55 -34.99
CA GLN A 28 2.34 -27.22 -34.23
C GLN A 28 2.56 -26.01 -33.31
N GLY A 29 3.68 -25.97 -32.57
CA GLY A 29 4.03 -24.84 -31.72
C GLY A 29 4.24 -23.55 -32.52
N MET A 30 4.88 -23.63 -33.69
CA MET A 30 5.07 -22.48 -34.59
C MET A 30 3.76 -21.99 -35.21
N GLN A 31 2.86 -22.90 -35.60
CA GLN A 31 1.52 -22.55 -36.06
C GLN A 31 0.70 -21.89 -34.96
N GLN A 32 0.77 -22.39 -33.72
CA GLN A 32 0.07 -21.78 -32.60
C GLN A 32 0.66 -20.41 -32.22
N GLY A 33 1.98 -20.25 -32.31
CA GLY A 33 2.65 -18.96 -32.17
C GLY A 33 2.24 -17.96 -33.25
N ASN A 34 2.19 -18.38 -34.51
CA ASN A 34 1.69 -17.53 -35.62
C ASN A 34 0.21 -17.21 -35.48
N ALA A 35 -0.62 -18.15 -35.02
CA ALA A 35 -2.02 -17.90 -34.76
C ALA A 35 -2.22 -16.91 -33.61
N SER A 36 -1.33 -16.93 -32.60
CA SER A 36 -1.37 -16.02 -31.44
C SER A 36 -0.73 -14.65 -31.73
N LYS A 37 0.10 -14.56 -32.76
CA LYS A 37 0.78 -13.33 -33.18
C LYS A 37 -0.25 -12.30 -33.63
N GLY A 38 -0.35 -11.20 -32.89
CA GLY A 38 -1.26 -10.10 -33.19
C GLY A 38 -2.63 -10.20 -32.51
N GLN A 39 -3.01 -11.32 -31.87
CA GLN A 39 -4.29 -11.41 -31.15
C GLN A 39 -4.43 -10.35 -30.05
N GLY A 40 -3.34 -10.03 -29.34
CA GLY A 40 -3.31 -8.95 -28.35
C GLY A 40 -3.48 -7.55 -28.96
N ALA A 41 -2.94 -7.31 -30.16
CA ALA A 41 -3.13 -6.05 -30.86
C ALA A 41 -4.56 -5.92 -31.40
N SER A 42 -5.14 -7.01 -31.91
CA SER A 42 -6.54 -7.07 -32.36
C SER A 42 -7.54 -6.84 -31.23
N ALA A 43 -7.22 -7.27 -30.00
CA ALA A 43 -8.08 -7.04 -28.83
C ALA A 43 -8.20 -5.56 -28.44
N ILE A 44 -7.21 -4.72 -28.80
CA ILE A 44 -7.12 -3.30 -28.40
C ILE A 44 -7.38 -2.36 -29.60
N GLN A 45 -7.44 -2.88 -30.83
CA GLN A 45 -7.69 -2.10 -32.05
C GLN A 45 -8.99 -1.28 -32.05
N GLY A 46 -9.98 -1.66 -31.22
CA GLY A 46 -11.24 -0.93 -31.06
C GLY A 46 -11.30 0.00 -29.86
N PHE A 47 -10.25 0.04 -29.01
CA PHE A 47 -10.25 0.87 -27.82
C PHE A 47 -10.03 2.33 -28.21
N LYS A 48 -11.07 3.15 -28.00
CA LYS A 48 -11.01 4.60 -28.20
C LYS A 48 -11.01 5.28 -26.82
N PRO A 49 -9.84 5.70 -26.32
CA PRO A 49 -9.72 6.25 -24.96
C PRO A 49 -10.66 7.44 -24.70
N ALA A 50 -10.87 8.28 -25.72
CA ALA A 50 -11.77 9.43 -25.67
C ALA A 50 -13.24 9.08 -25.38
N GLU A 51 -13.68 7.85 -25.67
CA GLU A 51 -15.07 7.40 -25.46
C GLU A 51 -15.29 6.76 -24.07
N VAL A 52 -14.22 6.35 -23.38
CA VAL A 52 -14.30 5.50 -22.17
C VAL A 52 -13.58 6.07 -20.95
N ILE A 53 -12.66 7.03 -21.14
CA ILE A 53 -11.91 7.68 -20.06
C ILE A 53 -12.42 9.13 -19.93
N PRO A 54 -13.15 9.45 -18.84
CA PRO A 54 -13.57 10.82 -18.57
C PRO A 54 -12.35 11.76 -18.48
N GLY A 55 -12.38 12.86 -19.22
CA GLY A 55 -11.30 13.86 -19.24
C GLY A 55 -10.08 13.48 -20.09
N TYR A 56 -10.15 12.41 -20.89
CA TYR A 56 -9.07 12.06 -21.80
C TYR A 56 -8.86 13.10 -22.90
N THR A 57 -7.61 13.44 -23.14
CA THR A 57 -7.14 14.25 -24.26
C THR A 57 -5.86 13.60 -24.80
N ASP A 58 -5.71 13.54 -26.13
CA ASP A 58 -4.49 13.01 -26.77
C ASP A 58 -3.26 13.86 -26.49
N SER A 59 -3.46 15.11 -26.06
CA SER A 59 -2.41 16.06 -25.72
C SER A 59 -2.80 16.85 -24.47
N PRO A 60 -2.59 16.30 -23.26
CA PRO A 60 -2.75 17.05 -22.03
C PRO A 60 -1.71 18.18 -21.98
N ALA A 61 -2.02 19.30 -21.34
CA ALA A 61 -1.08 20.43 -21.22
C ALA A 61 0.23 19.99 -20.52
N GLU A 62 0.13 18.97 -19.68
CA GLU A 62 1.21 18.34 -18.92
C GLU A 62 2.17 17.52 -19.79
N SER A 63 1.78 17.18 -21.03
CA SER A 63 2.68 16.50 -21.98
C SER A 63 3.92 17.33 -22.28
N GLY A 64 3.82 18.67 -22.22
CA GLY A 64 4.94 19.59 -22.37
C GLY A 64 5.97 19.49 -21.23
N TYR A 65 5.64 18.84 -20.12
CA TYR A 65 6.56 18.60 -19.01
C TYR A 65 7.24 17.23 -19.05
N TYR A 66 6.83 16.35 -19.96
CA TYR A 66 7.43 15.03 -20.09
C TYR A 66 8.54 15.05 -21.14
N GLY A 67 9.79 14.98 -20.71
CA GLY A 67 10.97 15.01 -21.59
C GLY A 67 11.38 13.66 -22.19
N GLY A 68 10.70 12.56 -21.86
CA GLY A 68 11.11 11.20 -22.24
C GLY A 68 12.23 10.60 -21.37
N VAL A 69 12.61 9.34 -21.66
CA VAL A 69 13.52 8.52 -20.82
C VAL A 69 14.98 8.96 -20.83
N THR A 70 15.37 9.84 -21.76
CA THR A 70 16.73 10.36 -21.91
C THR A 70 16.87 11.81 -21.49
N SER A 71 15.78 12.48 -21.11
CA SER A 71 15.81 13.88 -20.70
C SER A 71 16.10 14.00 -19.20
N SER A 72 16.84 15.05 -18.83
CA SER A 72 17.03 15.47 -17.45
C SER A 72 15.78 16.10 -16.82
N GLY A 73 14.66 16.13 -17.55
CA GLY A 73 13.41 16.78 -17.14
C GLY A 73 13.38 18.27 -17.53
N VAL A 74 12.23 18.89 -17.31
CA VAL A 74 12.01 20.34 -17.45
C VAL A 74 12.01 21.00 -16.07
N ASP A 75 12.40 22.27 -16.02
CA ASP A 75 12.33 23.05 -14.77
C ASP A 75 10.87 23.27 -14.34
N MET A 76 10.49 22.68 -13.20
CA MET A 76 9.15 22.74 -12.63
C MET A 76 8.92 23.96 -11.73
N THR A 77 9.92 24.80 -11.54
CA THR A 77 9.82 25.94 -10.61
C THR A 77 8.73 26.92 -11.03
N SER A 78 8.75 27.37 -12.29
CA SER A 78 7.77 28.34 -12.81
C SER A 78 6.37 27.72 -13.03
N PRO A 79 6.23 26.54 -13.68
CA PRO A 79 4.93 25.88 -13.82
C PRO A 79 4.29 25.51 -12.49
N GLY A 80 5.07 24.99 -11.54
CA GLY A 80 4.60 24.62 -10.20
C GLY A 80 4.14 25.84 -9.41
N SER A 81 4.90 26.94 -9.45
CA SER A 81 4.50 28.20 -8.80
C SER A 81 3.23 28.77 -9.43
N THR A 82 3.08 28.70 -10.75
CA THR A 82 1.86 29.16 -11.43
C THR A 82 0.66 28.33 -11.02
N ALA A 83 0.79 27.00 -11.00
CA ALA A 83 -0.28 26.09 -10.57
C ALA A 83 -0.66 26.33 -9.09
N LEU A 84 0.31 26.54 -8.19
CA LEU A 84 0.05 26.83 -6.79
C LEU A 84 -0.72 28.15 -6.58
N ASN A 85 -0.47 29.16 -7.40
CA ASN A 85 -1.15 30.45 -7.26
C ASN A 85 -2.52 30.51 -7.98
N THR A 86 -2.74 29.69 -8.99
CA THR A 86 -3.93 29.80 -9.86
C THR A 86 -4.94 28.67 -9.68
N SER A 87 -4.50 27.47 -9.27
CA SER A 87 -5.38 26.31 -9.09
C SER A 87 -6.29 26.46 -7.86
N GLU A 88 -7.44 25.80 -7.90
CA GLU A 88 -8.38 25.75 -6.78
C GLU A 88 -7.76 25.11 -5.54
N ALA A 89 -6.97 24.03 -5.72
CA ALA A 89 -6.20 23.42 -4.65
C ALA A 89 -5.18 24.39 -4.04
N GLY A 90 -4.45 25.13 -4.88
CA GLY A 90 -3.48 26.13 -4.43
C GLY A 90 -4.11 27.31 -3.69
N LYS A 91 -5.26 27.79 -4.16
CA LYS A 91 -6.09 28.77 -3.44
C LYS A 91 -6.56 28.23 -2.09
N THR A 92 -7.06 26.99 -2.05
CA THR A 92 -7.52 26.34 -0.81
C THR A 92 -6.39 26.22 0.22
N ILE A 93 -5.18 25.83 -0.21
CA ILE A 93 -4.01 25.79 0.67
C ILE A 93 -3.69 27.18 1.22
N THR A 94 -3.66 28.18 0.34
CA THR A 94 -3.36 29.57 0.72
C THR A 94 -4.42 30.12 1.69
N GLU A 95 -5.70 29.89 1.41
CA GLU A 95 -6.82 30.26 2.27
C GLU A 95 -6.78 29.54 3.60
N SER A 96 -6.41 28.25 3.63
CA SER A 96 -6.24 27.49 4.87
C SER A 96 -5.16 28.10 5.76
N ILE A 97 -4.02 28.48 5.18
CA ILE A 97 -2.92 29.14 5.91
C ILE A 97 -3.36 30.52 6.44
N LEU A 98 -4.01 31.33 5.60
CA LEU A 98 -4.47 32.66 5.97
C LEU A 98 -5.57 32.64 7.04
N ASN A 99 -6.44 31.63 7.00
CA ASN A 99 -7.57 31.48 7.91
C ASN A 99 -7.31 30.45 9.01
N THR A 100 -6.05 30.07 9.25
CA THR A 100 -5.71 29.15 10.34
C THR A 100 -6.15 29.79 11.67
N PRO A 101 -7.01 29.12 12.46
CA PRO A 101 -7.51 29.66 13.72
C PRO A 101 -6.38 30.04 14.68
N PRO A 102 -6.52 31.13 15.48
CA PRO A 102 -5.47 31.59 16.39
C PRO A 102 -5.02 30.53 17.42
N ASP A 103 -5.94 29.64 17.79
CA ASP A 103 -5.77 28.50 18.70
C ASP A 103 -5.06 27.29 18.06
N ASN A 104 -4.87 27.29 16.73
CA ASN A 104 -4.11 26.27 15.98
C ASN A 104 -2.68 26.75 15.62
N LYS A 105 -2.21 27.84 16.23
CA LYS A 105 -0.81 28.25 16.14
C LYS A 105 0.01 27.42 17.14
N PRO A 106 1.23 26.97 16.79
CA PRO A 106 2.11 26.33 17.75
C PRO A 106 2.23 27.18 19.02
N SER A 107 1.91 26.59 20.18
CA SER A 107 2.00 27.30 21.46
C SER A 107 3.44 27.79 21.66
N LEU A 108 3.58 29.09 21.88
CA LEU A 108 4.85 29.70 22.25
C LEU A 108 5.25 29.37 23.70
N ASP A 109 4.36 28.71 24.44
CA ASP A 109 4.58 28.22 25.81
C ASP A 109 5.25 26.85 25.83
N ALA A 110 5.63 26.31 24.67
CA ALA A 110 6.41 25.09 24.60
C ALA A 110 7.76 25.28 25.33
N PRO A 111 8.22 24.30 26.14
CA PRO A 111 9.41 24.45 26.99
C PRO A 111 10.69 24.86 26.25
N PHE A 112 10.81 24.53 24.95
CA PHE A 112 11.97 24.90 24.13
C PHE A 112 11.90 26.34 23.59
N ILE A 113 10.70 26.93 23.47
CA ILE A 113 10.51 28.34 23.08
C ILE A 113 10.63 29.25 24.31
N SER A 114 10.13 28.80 25.47
CA SER A 114 10.24 29.55 26.72
C SER A 114 11.68 29.81 27.14
N GLU A 115 12.60 28.87 26.94
CA GLU A 115 14.02 29.09 27.22
C GLU A 115 14.64 30.15 26.28
N GLY A 116 14.29 30.13 25.00
CA GLY A 116 14.74 31.15 24.04
C GLY A 116 14.21 32.55 24.36
N LEU A 117 12.95 32.65 24.78
CA LEU A 117 12.34 33.91 25.24
C LEU A 117 12.93 34.36 26.58
N ALA A 118 13.17 33.44 27.52
CA ALA A 118 13.83 33.74 28.78
C ALA A 118 15.27 34.21 28.57
N MET A 119 15.96 33.75 27.53
CA MET A 119 17.29 34.21 27.16
C MET A 119 17.27 35.64 26.60
N LYS A 120 16.18 36.05 25.94
CA LYS A 120 15.94 37.46 25.55
C LYS A 120 15.81 38.34 26.80
N ASP A 121 15.03 37.92 27.78
CA ASP A 121 14.79 38.69 29.00
C ASP A 121 16.01 38.67 29.96
N LYS A 122 16.87 37.65 29.85
CA LYS A 122 18.17 37.55 30.55
C LYS A 122 19.35 38.08 29.75
N ALA A 123 19.13 38.63 28.55
CA ALA A 123 20.22 39.14 27.72
C ALA A 123 21.04 40.22 28.46
N GLU A 124 20.37 41.03 29.28
CA GLU A 124 20.98 42.07 30.12
C GLU A 124 21.85 41.51 31.27
N ALA A 125 21.54 40.28 31.72
CA ALA A 125 22.36 39.54 32.69
C ALA A 125 23.54 38.81 32.03
N ILE A 126 23.39 38.35 30.77
CA ILE A 126 24.47 37.75 29.97
C ILE A 126 25.49 38.81 29.54
N THR A 127 25.03 40.03 29.27
CA THR A 127 25.91 41.20 29.06
C THR A 127 26.46 41.77 30.37
N GLY A 128 26.13 41.17 31.52
CA GLY A 128 26.81 41.43 32.78
C GLY A 128 26.66 42.85 33.32
N GLY A 129 25.57 43.57 33.03
CA GLY A 129 25.14 44.80 33.72
C GLY A 129 26.21 45.89 33.96
N GLY A 130 27.29 45.88 33.17
CA GLY A 130 28.52 46.60 33.51
C GLY A 130 29.50 46.59 32.34
N PHE A 131 29.06 47.12 31.20
CA PHE A 131 30.00 47.55 30.16
C PHE A 131 30.29 49.04 30.38
N ASP A 132 31.40 49.34 31.07
CA ASP A 132 32.00 50.69 31.20
C ASP A 132 32.43 51.32 29.85
N GLY A 133 32.03 50.73 28.72
CA GLY A 133 32.29 51.20 27.36
C GLY A 133 31.06 51.72 26.61
N CYS A 134 29.86 51.68 27.20
CA CYS A 134 28.66 52.24 26.59
C CYS A 134 28.57 53.76 26.87
N VAL A 135 29.01 54.56 25.91
CA VAL A 135 28.71 56.00 25.87
C VAL A 135 27.35 56.20 25.20
N ASP A 136 26.46 56.98 25.83
CA ASP A 136 25.22 57.43 25.21
C ASP A 136 25.54 58.12 23.87
N GLN A 137 25.14 57.48 22.77
CA GLN A 137 25.21 58.06 21.44
C GLN A 137 23.80 58.57 21.09
N PRO A 138 23.65 59.84 20.67
CA PRO A 138 22.37 60.34 20.20
C PRO A 138 21.98 59.58 18.92
N ALA A 139 21.06 58.63 19.06
CA ALA A 139 20.42 57.98 17.93
C ALA A 139 19.41 58.95 17.32
N SER A 140 19.83 59.73 16.32
CA SER A 140 18.90 60.37 15.41
C SER A 140 18.30 59.28 14.51
N PHE A 141 17.05 58.89 14.78
CA PHE A 141 16.31 58.00 13.90
C PHE A 141 15.89 58.77 12.65
N THR A 142 16.67 58.64 11.58
CA THR A 142 16.18 58.90 10.23
C THR A 142 15.50 57.63 9.73
N GLU A 143 14.19 57.60 9.82
CA GLU A 143 13.35 56.67 9.07
C GLU A 143 13.49 57.04 7.58
N ILE A 144 14.29 56.26 6.83
CA ILE A 144 14.39 56.40 5.38
C ILE A 144 13.83 55.13 4.75
N THR A 145 12.54 55.20 4.41
CA THR A 145 11.88 54.32 3.44
C THR A 145 12.59 54.48 2.10
N THR A 146 13.47 53.53 1.76
CA THR A 146 14.17 53.53 0.47
C THR A 146 13.81 52.29 -0.33
N HIS A 147 12.76 52.42 -1.15
CA HIS A 147 12.64 51.66 -2.38
C HIS A 147 13.59 52.28 -3.41
N GLN A 148 14.73 51.65 -3.68
CA GLN A 148 15.47 51.91 -4.92
C GLN A 148 16.36 50.72 -5.30
N CYS A 149 16.01 50.12 -6.43
CA CYS A 149 16.86 49.19 -7.17
C CYS A 149 18.13 49.92 -7.62
N LEU A 150 19.25 49.60 -6.97
CA LEU A 150 20.57 49.79 -7.57
C LEU A 150 21.10 48.41 -7.96
N ARG A 151 21.19 48.20 -9.27
CA ARG A 151 21.98 47.15 -9.91
C ARG A 151 23.44 47.36 -9.51
N ASP A 152 23.88 46.69 -8.47
CA ASP A 152 25.27 46.25 -8.39
C ASP A 152 25.33 44.85 -9.01
N THR A 153 26.17 44.66 -10.01
CA THR A 153 26.63 43.33 -10.40
C THR A 153 27.56 42.82 -9.32
N LYS A 154 26.98 42.50 -8.17
CA LYS A 154 27.63 41.66 -7.18
C LYS A 154 27.88 40.34 -7.91
N ILE A 155 29.14 40.02 -8.13
CA ILE A 155 29.55 38.64 -8.33
C ILE A 155 29.20 37.95 -7.01
N GLU A 156 27.93 37.55 -6.89
CA GLU A 156 27.54 36.51 -5.97
C GLU A 156 28.20 35.27 -6.56
N GLN A 157 29.39 34.95 -6.05
CA GLN A 157 29.80 33.56 -6.00
C GLN A 157 28.71 32.88 -5.17
N TYR A 158 27.67 32.42 -5.86
CA TYR A 158 26.77 31.43 -5.33
C TYR A 158 27.68 30.24 -5.05
N CYS A 159 28.06 30.07 -3.79
CA CYS A 159 28.08 28.72 -3.27
C CYS A 159 26.65 28.22 -3.48
N THR A 160 26.39 27.62 -4.64
CA THR A 160 25.28 26.70 -4.80
C THR A 160 25.54 25.62 -3.77
N ARG A 161 24.96 25.80 -2.58
CA ARG A 161 24.76 24.69 -1.67
C ARG A 161 23.75 23.83 -2.40
N THR A 162 24.24 22.92 -3.22
CA THR A 162 23.46 21.79 -3.70
C THR A 162 23.13 21.00 -2.45
N ALA A 163 22.04 21.37 -1.78
CA ALA A 163 21.43 20.56 -0.77
C ALA A 163 20.76 19.43 -1.54
N THR A 164 21.53 18.40 -1.85
CA THR A 164 20.95 17.13 -2.27
C THR A 164 20.13 16.66 -1.08
N ILE A 165 18.81 16.55 -1.24
CA ILE A 165 17.98 15.80 -0.30
C ILE A 165 18.44 14.35 -0.45
N VAL A 166 19.45 13.97 0.33
CA VAL A 166 19.74 12.57 0.58
C VAL A 166 18.76 12.20 1.70
N GLY A 167 17.61 11.66 1.30
CA GLY A 167 16.74 10.97 2.22
C GLY A 167 17.30 9.58 2.46
N ASP A 168 17.58 9.24 3.70
CA ASP A 168 17.58 7.83 4.10
C ASP A 168 16.13 7.36 3.99
N TRP A 169 15.82 6.60 2.94
CA TRP A 169 14.58 5.85 2.87
C TRP A 169 14.66 4.74 3.92
N LYS A 170 14.26 5.07 5.15
CA LYS A 170 14.02 4.05 6.17
C LYS A 170 12.64 3.47 5.94
N GLU A 171 12.60 2.26 5.42
CA GLU A 171 11.42 1.42 5.55
C GLU A 171 11.14 1.23 7.04
N THR A 172 10.07 1.88 7.51
CA THR A 172 9.60 1.71 8.89
C THR A 172 8.51 0.67 8.85
N THR A 173 8.72 -0.45 9.55
CA THR A 173 7.69 -1.48 9.70
C THR A 173 6.76 -1.09 10.83
N GLU A 174 5.52 -0.74 10.51
CA GLU A 174 4.47 -0.48 11.51
C GLU A 174 3.62 -1.73 11.71
N VAL A 175 3.45 -2.16 12.96
CA VAL A 175 2.50 -3.22 13.31
C VAL A 175 1.13 -2.58 13.55
N LYS A 176 0.15 -2.93 12.71
CA LYS A 176 -1.24 -2.45 12.82
C LYS A 176 -2.17 -3.59 13.20
N THR A 177 -3.07 -3.33 14.15
CA THR A 177 -4.09 -4.30 14.58
C THR A 177 -5.43 -3.96 13.95
N TYR A 178 -6.04 -4.95 13.29
CA TYR A 178 -7.36 -4.83 12.69
C TYR A 178 -8.33 -5.82 13.36
N THR A 179 -9.53 -5.35 13.72
CA THR A 179 -10.62 -6.21 14.21
C THR A 179 -11.67 -6.33 13.11
N LEU A 180 -11.88 -7.55 12.62
CA LEU A 180 -12.83 -7.84 11.55
C LEU A 180 -14.06 -8.53 12.13
N THR A 181 -15.22 -7.89 12.03
CA THR A 181 -16.48 -8.41 12.58
C THR A 181 -17.41 -8.97 11.51
N THR A 182 -17.23 -8.55 10.26
CA THR A 182 -18.12 -8.93 9.15
C THR A 182 -17.52 -10.09 8.37
N PHE A 183 -18.12 -11.27 8.55
CA PHE A 183 -17.81 -12.48 7.78
C PHE A 183 -18.93 -12.77 6.79
N ASN A 184 -18.55 -13.15 5.58
CA ASN A 184 -19.47 -13.72 4.60
C ASN A 184 -19.54 -15.21 4.80
N PHE A 185 -20.74 -15.79 4.74
CA PHE A 185 -20.95 -17.22 4.87
C PHE A 185 -21.61 -17.77 3.60
N SER A 186 -21.09 -18.88 3.10
CA SER A 186 -21.61 -19.58 1.93
C SER A 186 -21.47 -21.10 2.10
N ARG A 187 -21.89 -21.85 1.07
CA ARG A 187 -21.90 -23.32 1.06
C ARG A 187 -21.10 -23.84 -0.13
N SER A 188 -20.30 -24.87 0.15
CA SER A 188 -19.72 -25.75 -0.87
C SER A 188 -20.21 -27.17 -0.60
N GLY A 189 -21.33 -27.54 -1.22
CA GLY A 189 -22.05 -28.77 -0.87
C GLY A 189 -22.47 -28.79 0.60
N LYS A 190 -21.96 -29.77 1.36
CA LYS A 190 -22.23 -29.91 2.81
C LYS A 190 -21.27 -29.10 3.70
N GLN A 191 -20.21 -28.54 3.12
CA GLN A 191 -19.21 -27.76 3.85
C GLN A 191 -19.65 -26.30 3.97
N ILE A 192 -19.45 -25.73 5.16
CA ILE A 192 -19.63 -24.30 5.40
C ILE A 192 -18.35 -23.60 4.97
N VAL A 193 -18.49 -22.56 4.16
CA VAL A 193 -17.38 -21.69 3.75
C VAL A 193 -17.63 -20.33 4.37
N PHE A 194 -16.63 -19.76 5.03
CA PHE A 194 -16.68 -18.41 5.55
C PHE A 194 -15.51 -17.60 5.02
N SER A 195 -15.72 -16.32 4.77
CA SER A 195 -14.66 -15.47 4.25
C SER A 195 -14.72 -14.03 4.75
N VAL A 196 -13.55 -13.41 4.78
CA VAL A 196 -13.37 -12.01 5.15
C VAL A 196 -12.32 -11.39 4.23
N ALA A 197 -12.49 -10.11 3.89
CA ALA A 197 -11.50 -9.40 3.09
C ALA A 197 -10.36 -8.89 3.96
N ALA A 198 -9.12 -9.07 3.52
CA ALA A 198 -7.95 -8.48 4.15
C ALA A 198 -8.05 -6.93 4.10
N PRO A 199 -7.95 -6.23 5.23
CA PRO A 199 -8.15 -4.78 5.28
C PRO A 199 -6.99 -3.99 4.66
N GLU A 200 -5.78 -4.55 4.71
CA GLU A 200 -4.55 -3.91 4.25
C GLU A 200 -3.56 -4.98 3.74
N ALA A 201 -2.63 -4.57 2.88
CA ALA A 201 -1.53 -5.43 2.47
C ALA A 201 -0.45 -5.49 3.56
N GLY A 202 0.20 -6.64 3.72
CA GLY A 202 1.28 -6.78 4.70
C GLY A 202 1.53 -8.22 5.15
N ILE A 203 2.43 -8.38 6.11
CA ILE A 203 2.76 -9.68 6.72
C ILE A 203 2.03 -9.81 8.05
N ILE A 204 1.41 -10.96 8.28
CA ILE A 204 0.71 -11.21 9.53
C ILE A 204 1.71 -11.56 10.64
N HIS A 205 1.70 -10.78 11.72
CA HIS A 205 2.51 -11.06 12.91
C HIS A 205 1.82 -12.00 13.89
N SER A 206 0.51 -11.84 14.08
CA SER A 206 -0.32 -12.68 14.93
C SER A 206 -1.78 -12.51 14.54
N ALA A 207 -2.57 -13.57 14.66
CA ALA A 207 -4.00 -13.50 14.44
C ALA A 207 -4.75 -14.41 15.42
N SER A 208 -5.97 -14.01 15.78
CA SER A 208 -6.88 -14.80 16.61
C SER A 208 -8.30 -14.67 16.09
N LEU A 209 -9.06 -15.76 16.14
CA LEU A 209 -10.46 -15.80 15.79
C LEU A 209 -11.29 -15.95 17.06
N ASN A 210 -12.15 -14.97 17.34
CA ASN A 210 -13.15 -15.11 18.38
C ASN A 210 -14.45 -15.65 17.77
N VAL A 211 -14.92 -16.80 18.27
CA VAL A 211 -16.18 -17.41 17.84
C VAL A 211 -17.19 -17.24 18.95
N THR A 212 -18.32 -16.62 18.61
CA THR A 212 -19.46 -16.45 19.52
C THR A 212 -20.69 -17.06 18.85
N THR A 213 -21.33 -18.00 19.54
CA THR A 213 -22.48 -18.77 19.08
C THR A 213 -23.52 -18.87 20.20
N GLN A 214 -24.79 -18.93 19.83
CA GLN A 214 -25.88 -19.21 20.76
C GLN A 214 -26.09 -20.71 20.99
N ASN A 215 -25.62 -21.55 20.06
CA ASN A 215 -25.88 -22.98 20.04
C ASN A 215 -24.59 -23.77 19.90
N TYR A 216 -24.66 -25.05 20.30
CA TYR A 216 -23.55 -25.98 20.15
C TYR A 216 -23.18 -26.19 18.67
N LEU A 217 -21.89 -26.09 18.37
CA LEU A 217 -21.31 -26.25 17.02
C LEU A 217 -20.91 -27.70 16.72
N TRP A 218 -21.36 -28.68 17.50
CA TRP A 218 -21.24 -30.12 17.18
C TRP A 218 -19.81 -30.58 16.88
N ASN A 219 -18.84 -30.04 17.62
CA ASN A 219 -17.42 -30.32 17.45
C ASN A 219 -16.99 -30.16 15.98
N SER A 220 -17.39 -29.04 15.35
CA SER A 220 -17.12 -28.78 13.94
C SER A 220 -15.64 -28.54 13.73
N ARG A 221 -15.03 -29.29 12.81
CA ARG A 221 -13.63 -29.09 12.43
C ARG A 221 -13.58 -27.99 11.38
N ALA A 222 -12.84 -26.93 11.69
CA ALA A 222 -12.65 -25.78 10.84
C ALA A 222 -11.18 -25.59 10.45
N SER A 223 -10.96 -24.99 9.29
CA SER A 223 -9.64 -24.57 8.81
C SER A 223 -9.72 -23.13 8.36
N PHE A 224 -8.82 -22.28 8.87
CA PHE A 224 -8.72 -20.87 8.51
C PHE A 224 -7.28 -20.38 8.69
N MET A 225 -6.77 -19.61 7.73
CA MET A 225 -5.42 -19.03 7.77
C MET A 225 -4.36 -20.07 8.17
N ASN A 226 -4.33 -21.18 7.43
CA ASN A 226 -3.42 -22.31 7.65
C ASN A 226 -3.46 -22.93 9.06
N THR A 227 -4.55 -22.69 9.81
CA THR A 227 -4.77 -23.24 11.15
C THR A 227 -6.01 -24.11 11.12
N THR A 228 -5.89 -25.36 11.59
CA THR A 228 -7.04 -26.27 11.77
C THR A 228 -7.38 -26.41 13.24
N PHE A 229 -8.65 -26.31 13.59
CA PHE A 229 -9.15 -26.34 14.96
C PHE A 229 -10.56 -26.91 15.02
N ASN A 230 -11.02 -27.25 16.21
CA ASN A 230 -12.37 -27.75 16.44
C ASN A 230 -13.19 -26.72 17.21
N LEU A 231 -14.45 -26.59 16.84
CA LEU A 231 -15.40 -25.65 17.40
C LEU A 231 -16.53 -26.41 18.10
N ALA A 232 -16.61 -26.23 19.41
CA ALA A 232 -17.67 -26.79 20.25
C ALA A 232 -18.68 -25.69 20.62
N TRP A 233 -18.24 -24.61 21.25
CA TRP A 233 -19.05 -23.49 21.71
C TRP A 233 -18.33 -22.17 21.39
N ASN A 234 -18.54 -21.15 22.23
CA ASN A 234 -17.72 -19.95 22.22
C ASN A 234 -16.27 -20.31 22.51
N ASP A 235 -15.37 -19.79 21.71
CA ASP A 235 -13.95 -20.03 21.88
C ASP A 235 -13.13 -18.89 21.25
N THR A 236 -11.91 -18.70 21.74
CA THR A 236 -10.92 -17.81 21.15
C THR A 236 -9.76 -18.65 20.64
N ILE A 237 -9.63 -18.71 19.32
CA ILE A 237 -8.69 -19.59 18.63
C ILE A 237 -7.49 -18.76 18.20
N ALA A 238 -6.30 -19.13 18.69
CA ALA A 238 -5.06 -18.61 18.15
C ALA A 238 -4.81 -19.18 16.75
N LEU A 239 -4.70 -18.31 15.74
CA LEU A 239 -4.44 -18.69 14.35
C LEU A 239 -2.93 -18.78 14.12
N GLY A 240 -2.26 -19.73 14.78
CA GLY A 240 -0.80 -19.85 14.76
C GLY A 240 -0.22 -20.01 13.34
N GLY A 241 -0.95 -20.69 12.45
CA GLY A 241 -0.56 -20.88 11.05
C GLY A 241 -0.66 -19.61 10.18
N ALA A 242 -1.27 -18.54 10.69
CA ALA A 242 -1.38 -17.26 9.99
C ALA A 242 -0.07 -16.47 9.98
N THR A 243 0.79 -16.69 10.97
CA THR A 243 2.04 -15.93 11.15
C THR A 243 2.94 -16.09 9.94
N GLY A 244 3.40 -14.97 9.37
CA GLY A 244 4.24 -14.96 8.17
C GLY A 244 3.48 -15.05 6.85
N MET A 245 2.14 -15.18 6.86
CA MET A 245 1.35 -15.05 5.64
C MET A 245 1.47 -13.63 5.08
N VAL A 246 1.68 -13.52 3.77
CA VAL A 246 1.67 -12.25 3.04
C VAL A 246 0.27 -12.01 2.49
N LEU A 247 -0.30 -10.86 2.81
CA LEU A 247 -1.63 -10.43 2.38
C LEU A 247 -1.55 -9.33 1.34
N THR A 248 -2.48 -9.36 0.39
CA THR A 248 -2.80 -8.20 -0.45
C THR A 248 -4.09 -7.54 0.04
N LYS A 249 -4.20 -6.22 -0.13
CA LYS A 249 -5.40 -5.47 0.26
C LYS A 249 -6.62 -5.98 -0.50
N GLY A 250 -7.70 -6.28 0.21
CA GLY A 250 -8.92 -6.83 -0.35
C GLY A 250 -8.88 -8.34 -0.66
N GLN A 251 -7.76 -9.03 -0.38
CA GLN A 251 -7.66 -10.48 -0.56
C GLN A 251 -8.75 -11.20 0.24
N ALA A 252 -9.51 -12.09 -0.41
CA ALA A 252 -10.48 -12.93 0.27
C ALA A 252 -9.75 -14.02 1.08
N LEU A 253 -9.81 -13.90 2.40
CA LEU A 253 -9.36 -14.91 3.33
C LEU A 253 -10.53 -15.84 3.61
N SER A 254 -10.42 -17.08 3.12
CA SER A 254 -11.49 -18.06 3.25
C SER A 254 -11.10 -19.18 4.20
N GLY A 255 -12.07 -19.62 4.99
CA GLY A 255 -12.00 -20.79 5.83
C GLY A 255 -13.17 -21.71 5.56
N THR A 256 -13.03 -22.95 6.01
CA THR A 256 -14.05 -23.98 5.86
C THR A 256 -14.36 -24.61 7.19
N SER A 257 -15.58 -25.13 7.35
CA SER A 257 -16.01 -25.83 8.56
C SER A 257 -16.97 -26.98 8.22
N CYS A 258 -16.82 -28.09 8.96
CA CYS A 258 -17.69 -29.25 8.88
C CYS A 258 -17.95 -29.86 10.26
N SER A 259 -19.23 -30.13 10.54
CA SER A 259 -19.73 -30.76 11.75
C SER A 259 -19.20 -32.19 11.96
N GLY A 260 -19.25 -32.65 13.21
CA GLY A 260 -18.88 -34.01 13.58
C GLY A 260 -17.40 -34.29 13.31
N ASN A 261 -16.52 -33.39 13.76
CA ASN A 261 -15.07 -33.49 13.57
C ASN A 261 -14.62 -33.58 12.09
N GLY A 262 -15.34 -32.89 11.20
CA GLY A 262 -15.01 -32.81 9.78
C GLY A 262 -15.76 -33.78 8.87
N SER A 263 -16.73 -34.55 9.39
CA SER A 263 -17.51 -35.50 8.60
C SER A 263 -18.57 -34.84 7.68
N CYS A 264 -18.90 -33.56 7.89
CA CYS A 264 -19.89 -32.83 7.08
C CYS A 264 -21.23 -33.59 6.96
N THR A 265 -21.86 -33.89 8.11
CA THR A 265 -23.07 -34.73 8.20
C THR A 265 -24.27 -34.21 7.39
N GLY A 266 -24.26 -32.96 6.95
CA GLY A 266 -25.28 -32.33 6.12
C GLY A 266 -26.36 -31.65 6.95
N THR A 267 -27.16 -32.42 7.69
CA THR A 267 -28.27 -31.87 8.50
C THR A 267 -27.77 -30.95 9.61
N LEU A 268 -26.70 -31.34 10.32
CA LEU A 268 -26.10 -30.49 11.34
C LEU A 268 -25.41 -29.27 10.71
N ASP A 269 -24.71 -29.45 9.59
CA ASP A 269 -24.06 -28.34 8.89
C ASP A 269 -25.07 -27.30 8.39
N ASN A 270 -26.26 -27.73 7.94
CA ASN A 270 -27.34 -26.81 7.57
C ASN A 270 -27.84 -26.02 8.78
N THR A 271 -27.99 -26.67 9.93
CA THR A 271 -28.42 -26.02 11.18
C THR A 271 -27.42 -24.95 11.61
N ILE A 272 -26.13 -25.31 11.61
CA ILE A 272 -25.03 -24.40 11.97
C ILE A 272 -24.93 -23.24 10.96
N PHE A 273 -25.03 -23.53 9.66
CA PHE A 273 -24.99 -22.51 8.61
C PHE A 273 -26.13 -21.49 8.77
N ASN A 274 -27.36 -21.96 8.99
CA ASN A 274 -28.51 -21.09 9.18
C ASN A 274 -28.37 -20.19 10.42
N GLN A 275 -27.69 -20.66 11.46
CA GLN A 275 -27.38 -19.84 12.63
C GLN A 275 -26.37 -18.72 12.31
N PHE A 276 -25.37 -19.00 11.48
CA PHE A 276 -24.38 -17.99 11.09
C PHE A 276 -24.93 -16.95 10.12
N VAL A 277 -25.81 -17.35 9.19
CA VAL A 277 -26.44 -16.42 8.24
C VAL A 277 -27.64 -15.68 8.85
N GLY A 278 -28.33 -16.31 9.80
CA GLY A 278 -29.65 -15.89 10.28
C GLY A 278 -29.68 -15.06 11.55
N GLY A 279 -28.58 -14.44 11.99
CA GLY A 279 -28.53 -13.74 13.27
C GLY A 279 -29.37 -12.45 13.36
N VAL A 280 -30.71 -12.51 13.50
CA VAL A 280 -31.58 -11.84 14.52
C VAL A 280 -33.00 -12.50 14.50
N PRO A 281 -33.77 -12.49 15.62
CA PRO A 281 -34.12 -13.62 16.47
C PRO A 281 -35.43 -14.35 16.09
N VAL A 282 -35.53 -15.65 16.39
CA VAL A 282 -36.86 -16.29 16.56
C VAL A 282 -37.12 -16.39 18.06
N SER A 283 -37.74 -15.36 18.62
CA SER A 283 -38.55 -15.56 19.82
C SER A 283 -39.74 -16.44 19.43
N ARG A 284 -39.78 -17.67 19.92
CA ARG A 284 -41.01 -18.38 20.31
C ARG A 284 -40.65 -19.46 21.32
#